data_AF-A0A6D1ACU2-F1
#
_entry.id   AF-A0A6D1ACU2-F1
#
_cell.length_a   1.000
_cell.length_b   1.000
_cell.length_c   1.000
_cell.angle_alpha   90.00
_cell.angle_beta   90.00
_cell.angle_gamma   90.00
#
_symmetry.space_group_name_H-M   'P 1'
#
loop_
_entity.id
_entity.type
_entity.pdbx_description
1 polymer ?
#
loop_
_entity_poly.entity_id
_entity_poly.type
_entity_poly.pdbx_seq_one_letter_code
_entity_poly.pdbx_strand_id
1 'polypeptide(L)'
;QNTKNIGPKIIESLIEFISSPANQDLLAFLDAIFNYEGKAKVISTILSGYTFVITGVLSEPRSHFVKLIEEHSGNVSSAISSKTSYLLA
;
A
#
# COMPACT_ATOMS: atom_id res chain seq x y z
N GLN A 1 4.56 6.03 -11.29
CA GLN A 1 4.21 7.05 -12.30
C GLN A 1 2.90 6.62 -12.98
N ASN A 2 1.74 6.98 -12.43
CA ASN A 2 0.43 6.63 -13.01
C ASN A 2 -0.51 7.86 -13.01
N THR A 3 -0.12 8.89 -13.75
CA THR A 3 -0.81 10.20 -13.85
C THR A 3 -1.38 10.44 -15.25
N LYS A 4 -1.80 9.39 -15.98
CA LYS A 4 -2.33 9.57 -17.35
C LYS A 4 -3.60 10.42 -17.42
N ASN A 5 -4.34 10.57 -16.31
CA ASN A 5 -5.62 11.29 -16.26
C ASN A 5 -5.65 12.47 -15.28
N ILE A 6 -4.53 12.84 -14.65
CA ILE A 6 -4.46 13.97 -13.72
C ILE A 6 -3.56 15.04 -14.35
N GLY A 7 -4.18 16.09 -14.88
CA GLY A 7 -3.48 17.21 -15.48
C GLY A 7 -2.84 18.14 -14.44
N PRO A 8 -1.89 19.00 -14.86
CA PRO A 8 -1.12 19.87 -13.96
C PRO A 8 -2.03 20.77 -13.09
N LYS A 9 -3.14 21.26 -13.66
CA LYS A 9 -4.12 22.10 -12.95
C LYS A 9 -4.79 21.40 -11.76
N ILE A 10 -5.03 20.09 -11.86
CA ILE A 10 -5.60 19.32 -10.75
C ILE A 10 -4.54 19.14 -9.66
N ILE A 11 -3.28 18.94 -10.04
CA ILE A 11 -2.16 18.83 -9.09
C ILE A 11 -1.97 20.15 -8.34
N GLU A 12 -1.96 21.28 -9.05
CA GLU A 12 -1.85 22.61 -8.44
C GLU A 12 -2.98 22.86 -7.43
N SER A 13 -4.23 22.61 -7.84
CA SER A 13 -5.39 22.76 -6.94
C SER A 13 -5.33 21.84 -5.73
N LEU A 14 -4.82 20.61 -5.89
CA LEU A 14 -4.63 19.68 -4.77
C LEU A 14 -3.56 20.19 -3.80
N ILE A 15 -2.44 20.72 -4.30
CA ILE A 15 -1.37 21.28 -3.48
C ILE A 15 -1.88 22.50 -2.71
N GLU A 16 -2.59 23.41 -3.37
CA GLU A 16 -3.22 24.58 -2.73
C GLU A 16 -4.21 24.15 -1.63
N PHE A 17 -5.05 23.16 -1.92
CA PHE A 17 -6.00 22.63 -0.96
C PHE A 17 -5.29 22.08 0.28
N ILE A 18 -4.28 21.22 0.11
CA ILE A 18 -3.54 20.60 1.22
C ILE A 18 -2.72 21.63 2.01
N SER A 19 -2.24 22.69 1.36
CA SER A 19 -1.41 23.73 2.00
C SER A 19 -2.21 24.70 2.88
N SER A 20 -3.53 24.75 2.72
CA SER A 20 -4.41 25.60 3.54
C SER A 20 -4.55 25.05 4.97
N PRO A 21 -4.25 25.84 6.02
CA PRO A 21 -4.38 25.41 7.41
C PRO A 21 -5.78 24.87 7.77
N ALA A 22 -6.84 25.54 7.29
CA ALA A 22 -8.22 25.11 7.53
C ALA A 22 -8.53 23.73 6.93
N ASN A 23 -7.91 23.40 5.80
CA ASN A 23 -8.08 22.09 5.19
C ASN A 23 -7.23 21.03 5.88
N GLN A 24 -6.09 21.38 6.47
CA GLN A 24 -5.33 20.48 7.31
C GLN A 24 -6.11 20.11 8.58
N ASP A 25 -6.77 21.09 9.21
CA ASP A 25 -7.67 20.86 10.34
C ASP A 25 -8.84 19.96 9.94
N LEU A 26 -9.44 20.18 8.77
CA LEU A 26 -10.49 19.32 8.22
C LEU A 26 -9.99 17.88 8.00
N LEU A 27 -8.80 17.72 7.40
CA LEU A 27 -8.20 16.39 7.17
C LEU A 27 -7.92 15.67 8.49
N ALA A 28 -7.42 16.38 9.51
CA ALA A 28 -7.19 15.80 10.83
C ALA A 28 -8.50 15.39 11.51
N PHE A 29 -9.55 16.20 11.40
CA PHE A 29 -10.89 15.85 11.87
C PHE A 29 -11.44 14.60 11.18
N LEU A 30 -11.29 14.51 9.85
CA LEU A 30 -11.72 13.34 9.07
C LEU A 30 -10.93 12.08 9.44
N ASP A 31 -9.61 12.19 9.61
CA ASP A 31 -8.74 11.07 10.03
C ASP A 31 -9.11 10.54 11.43
N ALA A 32 -9.63 11.41 12.31
CA ALA A 32 -10.10 11.01 13.63
C ALA A 32 -11.44 10.25 13.62
N ILE A 33 -12.28 10.42 12.60
CA ILE A 33 -13.61 9.80 12.53
C ILE A 33 -13.70 8.63 11.54
N PHE A 34 -12.79 8.55 10.57
CA PHE A 34 -12.82 7.50 9.57
C PHE A 34 -12.05 6.25 9.99
N ASN A 35 -12.72 5.10 9.86
CA ASN A 35 -12.07 3.80 9.91
C ASN A 35 -11.61 3.43 8.50
N TYR A 36 -10.31 3.59 8.23
CA TYR A 36 -9.72 3.22 6.94
C TYR A 36 -9.61 1.70 6.82
N GLU A 37 -10.47 1.09 6.03
CA GLU A 37 -10.30 -0.31 5.62
C GLU A 37 -9.11 -0.42 4.65
N GLY A 38 -8.15 -1.29 4.97
CA GLY A 38 -7.00 -1.56 4.09
C GLY A 38 -5.68 -0.88 4.44
N LYS A 39 -5.57 -0.18 5.58
CA LYS A 39 -4.25 0.14 6.14
C LYS A 39 -3.67 -1.14 6.74
N ALA A 40 -2.99 -1.96 5.93
CA ALA A 40 -2.01 -2.90 6.49
C ALA A 40 -1.05 -2.06 7.32
N LYS A 41 -1.07 -2.24 8.64
CA LYS A 41 -0.19 -1.50 9.53
C LYS A 41 1.22 -1.87 9.11
N VAL A 42 1.99 -0.90 8.60
CA VAL A 42 3.38 -1.17 8.25
C VAL A 42 4.13 -1.36 9.57
N ILE A 43 4.33 -2.62 9.94
CA ILE A 43 5.05 -3.03 11.13
C ILE A 43 6.54 -2.78 10.92
N SER A 44 7.03 -3.00 9.70
CA SER A 44 8.41 -2.69 9.33
C SER A 44 8.61 -2.58 7.81
N THR A 45 9.82 -2.23 7.38
CA THR A 45 10.21 -2.13 5.97
C THR A 45 11.20 -3.21 5.55
N ILE A 46 11.37 -4.27 6.35
CA ILE A 46 12.39 -5.30 6.10
C ILE A 46 12.20 -6.03 4.77
N LEU A 47 10.97 -6.11 4.26
CA LEU A 47 10.65 -6.76 2.99
C LEU A 47 10.56 -5.76 1.83
N SER A 48 10.91 -4.50 2.05
CA SER A 48 10.87 -3.46 1.02
C SER A 48 11.71 -3.83 -0.20
N GLY A 49 11.07 -3.82 -1.38
CA GLY A 49 11.71 -4.16 -2.65
C GLY A 49 11.75 -5.65 -2.98
N TYR A 50 11.37 -6.53 -2.05
CA TYR A 50 11.23 -7.96 -2.32
C TYR A 50 9.84 -8.28 -2.87
N THR A 51 9.79 -9.22 -3.82
CA THR A 51 8.55 -9.74 -4.40
C THR A 51 8.41 -11.22 -4.08
N PHE A 52 7.29 -11.61 -3.49
CA PHE A 52 6.97 -12.96 -3.08
C PHE A 52 5.90 -13.57 -4.00
N VAL A 53 6.05 -14.84 -4.33
CA VAL A 53 4.97 -15.63 -4.95
C VAL A 53 4.55 -16.71 -3.97
N ILE A 54 3.24 -16.85 -3.76
CA ILE A 54 2.66 -17.85 -2.86
C ILE A 54 2.00 -18.92 -3.74
N THR A 55 2.40 -20.18 -3.56
CA THR A 55 1.88 -21.36 -4.26
C THR A 55 1.61 -22.49 -3.26
N GLY A 56 0.88 -23.52 -3.68
CA GLY A 56 0.64 -24.72 -2.87
C GLY A 56 -0.36 -24.55 -1.73
N VAL A 57 -0.32 -25.51 -0.79
CA VAL A 57 -1.11 -25.52 0.44
C VAL A 57 -0.15 -25.32 1.59
N LEU A 58 -0.28 -24.18 2.26
CA LEU A 58 0.53 -23.79 3.41
C LEU A 58 -0.19 -24.11 4.72
N SER A 59 0.50 -23.88 5.85
CA SER A 59 -0.05 -24.03 7.19
C SER A 59 -1.24 -23.12 7.48
N GLU A 60 -1.31 -21.96 6.83
CA GLU A 60 -2.32 -20.92 7.02
C GLU A 60 -2.93 -20.49 5.67
N PRO A 61 -4.11 -19.83 5.67
CA PRO A 61 -4.70 -19.30 4.45
C PRO A 61 -3.78 -18.31 3.74
N ARG A 62 -3.82 -18.30 2.40
CA ARG A 62 -3.04 -17.35 1.57
C ARG A 62 -3.16 -15.89 2.06
N SER A 63 -4.35 -15.48 2.50
CA SER A 63 -4.61 -14.13 3.01
C SER A 63 -3.79 -13.77 4.26
N HIS A 64 -3.44 -14.74 5.10
CA HIS A 64 -2.57 -14.54 6.25
C HIS A 64 -1.17 -14.11 5.81
N PHE A 65 -0.56 -14.86 4.88
CA PHE A 65 0.78 -14.56 4.36
C PHE A 65 0.80 -13.27 3.54
N VAL A 66 -0.24 -12.99 2.75
CA VAL A 66 -0.37 -11.72 2.02
C VAL A 66 -0.31 -10.54 2.99
N LYS A 67 -1.13 -10.57 4.04
CA LYS A 67 -1.11 -9.53 5.08
C LYS A 67 0.27 -9.40 5.72
N LEU A 68 0.88 -10.51 6.13
CA LEU A 68 2.18 -10.48 6.78
C LEU A 68 3.27 -9.85 5.90
N ILE A 69 3.29 -10.20 4.60
CA ILE A 69 4.25 -9.65 3.64
C ILE A 69 4.00 -8.14 3.42
N GLU A 70 2.75 -7.74 3.24
CA GLU A 70 2.37 -6.34 3.03
C GLU A 70 2.64 -5.47 4.27
N GLU A 71 2.37 -5.98 5.47
CA GLU A 71 2.69 -5.32 6.74
C GLU A 71 4.20 -5.08 6.93
N HIS A 72 5.06 -5.85 6.24
CA HIS A 72 6.50 -5.69 6.26
C HIS A 72 7.04 -4.97 5.00
N SER A 73 6.17 -4.29 4.25
CA SER A 73 6.46 -3.55 3.01
C SER A 73 6.92 -4.42 1.82
N GLY A 74 6.61 -5.71 1.83
CA GLY A 74 6.87 -6.63 0.71
C GLY A 74 5.76 -6.63 -0.33
N ASN A 75 6.09 -7.05 -1.55
CA ASN A 75 5.12 -7.19 -2.64
C ASN A 75 4.72 -8.66 -2.84
N VAL A 76 3.45 -8.94 -3.11
CA VAL A 76 2.98 -10.29 -3.47
C VAL A 76 2.53 -10.32 -4.93
N SER A 77 3.06 -11.28 -5.69
CA SER A 77 2.67 -11.55 -7.08
C SER A 77 1.97 -12.91 -7.18
N SER A 78 1.00 -13.01 -8.10
CA SER A 78 0.35 -14.28 -8.47
C SER A 78 1.12 -15.06 -9.54
N ALA A 79 2.10 -14.43 -10.19
CA ALA A 79 2.88 -15.02 -11.27
C ALA A 79 4.37 -14.96 -10.98
N ILE A 80 5.08 -16.04 -11.31
CA ILE A 80 6.53 -16.10 -11.28
C ILE A 80 7.07 -15.29 -12.45
N SER A 81 7.87 -14.28 -12.14
CA SER A 81 8.61 -13.48 -13.11
C SER A 81 10.08 -13.36 -12.69
N SER A 82 10.91 -12.78 -13.57
CA SER A 82 12.31 -12.42 -13.27
C SER A 82 12.47 -11.44 -12.10
N LYS A 83 11.39 -10.80 -11.66
CA LYS A 83 11.37 -9.89 -10.49
C LYS A 83 11.02 -10.60 -9.18
N THR A 84 10.71 -11.90 -9.21
CA THR A 84 10.37 -12.68 -8.02
C THR A 84 11.62 -12.89 -7.18
N SER A 85 11.59 -12.46 -5.93
CA SER A 85 12.69 -12.64 -4.98
C SER A 85 12.59 -13.97 -4.26
N TYR A 86 11.37 -14.36 -3.85
CA TYR A 86 11.14 -15.55 -3.04
C TYR A 86 9.84 -16.25 -3.44
N LEU A 87 9.85 -17.59 -3.31
CA LEU A 87 8.69 -18.45 -3.49
C LEU A 87 8.33 -19.09 -2.14
N LEU A 88 7.09 -18.90 -1.70
CA LEU A 88 6.49 -19.64 -0.59
C LEU A 88 5.67 -20.79 -1.18
N ALA A 89 5.98 -22.02 -0.81
CA ALA A 89 5.36 -23.25 -1.28
C ALA A 89 5.13 -24.23 -0.13
#